data_AF-A0A1F8N795-F1
#
_entry.id   AF-A0A1F8N795-F1
#
_cell.length_a   1.000
_cell.length_b   1.000
_cell.length_c   1.000
_cell.angle_alpha   90.00
_cell.angle_beta   90.00
_cell.angle_gamma   90.00
#
_symmetry.space_group_name_H-M   'P 1'
#
loop_
_entity.id
_entity.type
_entity.pdbx_description
1 polymer ?
#
loop_
_entity_poly.entity_id
_entity_poly.type
_entity_poly.pdbx_seq_one_letter_code
_entity_poly.pdbx_strand_id
1 'polypeptide(L)'
;MANFWSPFKTKKYWRQYAIALVFFCIAVVFLIILMRNNSLANAIVAFGTLILALITTFSIINANDQARRDRRERWINEIIEWAINIINWRSENKSVFRDITSIKSPEEQRLHKYAHIVELKETLAGMRGRNQYAERITLKLSASLHVAVEKLIKGVEEYILMLETWLYAIDANIAQADDKSYASRANASERQVGELADRVIEEAAKIKTRNIG
;
A
#
# COMPACT_ATOMS: atom_id res chain seq x y z
N MET A 1 28.43 -0.48 -24.14
CA MET A 1 29.41 0.07 -23.18
C MET A 1 28.66 0.45 -21.91
N ALA A 2 28.95 -0.25 -20.82
CA ALA A 2 28.19 -0.19 -19.57
C ALA A 2 28.56 1.07 -18.75
N ASN A 3 27.53 1.79 -18.28
CA ASN A 3 27.65 2.89 -17.34
C ASN A 3 28.05 2.36 -15.94
N PHE A 4 29.36 2.23 -15.70
CA PHE A 4 29.93 1.70 -14.45
C PHE A 4 29.92 2.69 -13.27
N TRP A 5 29.37 3.90 -13.45
CA TRP A 5 29.48 5.02 -12.48
C TRP A 5 28.12 5.56 -11.97
N SER A 6 27.12 4.70 -11.81
CA SER A 6 25.79 5.08 -11.33
C SER A 6 25.49 5.01 -9.81
N PRO A 7 26.38 4.68 -8.86
CA PRO A 7 25.96 4.59 -7.45
C PRO A 7 25.94 5.94 -6.71
N PHE A 8 26.42 7.04 -7.31
CA PHE A 8 26.64 8.30 -6.59
C PHE A 8 25.43 9.25 -6.48
N LYS A 9 24.25 8.92 -7.02
CA LYS A 9 23.12 9.88 -7.12
C LYS A 9 22.22 9.98 -5.88
N THR A 10 22.41 9.17 -4.86
CA THR A 10 21.57 9.21 -3.65
C THR A 10 22.33 9.81 -2.47
N LYS A 11 22.13 11.12 -2.20
CA LYS A 11 22.66 11.88 -1.04
C LYS A 11 22.58 11.15 0.30
N LYS A 12 21.63 10.20 0.44
CA LYS A 12 21.39 9.41 1.65
C LYS A 12 22.51 8.43 2.00
N TYR A 13 23.20 7.87 1.00
CA TYR A 13 24.27 6.90 1.25
C TYR A 13 25.66 7.54 1.39
N TRP A 14 25.85 8.78 0.91
CA TRP A 14 27.11 9.51 1.04
C TRP A 14 27.56 9.66 2.50
N ARG A 15 26.62 9.88 3.43
CA ARG A 15 26.95 9.95 4.86
C ARG A 15 27.42 8.60 5.41
N GLN A 16 26.81 7.50 4.99
CA GLN A 16 27.20 6.15 5.43
C GLN A 16 28.55 5.74 4.83
N TYR A 17 28.80 6.05 3.55
CA TYR A 17 30.09 5.83 2.90
C TYR A 17 31.19 6.73 3.48
N ALA A 18 30.89 7.99 3.81
CA ALA A 18 31.83 8.89 4.47
C ALA A 18 32.21 8.39 5.87
N ILE A 19 31.23 7.91 6.65
CA ILE A 19 31.49 7.30 7.96
C ILE A 19 32.34 6.04 7.81
N ALA A 20 31.99 5.15 6.87
CA ALA A 20 32.76 3.94 6.59
C ALA A 20 34.20 4.26 6.12
N LEU A 21 34.37 5.30 5.31
CA LEU A 21 35.68 5.78 4.84
C LEU A 21 36.52 6.34 6.01
N VAL A 22 35.90 7.07 6.93
CA VAL A 22 36.60 7.58 8.13
C VAL A 22 37.06 6.42 9.01
N PHE A 23 36.20 5.42 9.27
CA PHE A 23 36.59 4.23 10.01
C PHE A 23 37.67 3.42 9.29
N PHE A 24 37.61 3.33 7.96
CA PHE A 24 38.65 2.70 7.16
C PHE A 24 39.98 3.44 7.29
N CYS A 25 40.01 4.76 7.16
CA CYS A 25 41.22 5.58 7.33
C CYS A 25 41.80 5.44 8.75
N ILE A 26 40.96 5.48 9.78
CA ILE A 26 41.39 5.28 11.18
C ILE A 26 42.02 3.90 11.35
N ALA A 27 41.39 2.86 10.80
CA ALA A 27 41.89 1.51 10.90
C ALA A 27 43.19 1.29 10.11
N VAL A 28 43.33 1.90 8.92
CA VAL A 28 44.59 1.88 8.16
C VAL A 28 45.72 2.57 8.95
N VAL A 29 45.46 3.74 9.55
CA VAL A 29 46.45 4.43 10.40
C VAL A 29 46.81 3.58 11.61
N PHE A 30 45.83 2.94 12.25
CA PHE A 30 46.06 2.04 13.39
C PHE A 30 46.87 0.80 12.98
N LEU A 31 46.62 0.25 11.79
CA LEU A 31 47.34 -0.88 11.23
C LEU A 31 48.80 -0.52 10.89
N ILE A 32 49.05 0.68 10.35
CA ILE A 32 50.39 1.22 10.12
C ILE A 32 51.16 1.38 11.44
N ILE A 33 50.50 1.88 12.50
CA ILE A 33 51.10 2.02 13.84
C ILE A 33 51.40 0.63 14.44
N LEU A 34 50.53 -0.35 14.26
CA LEU A 34 50.72 -1.74 14.72
C LEU A 34 51.87 -2.44 13.98
N MET A 35 51.95 -2.29 12.65
CA MET A 35 53.06 -2.84 11.85
C MET A 35 54.41 -2.26 12.26
N ARG A 36 54.42 -1.02 12.78
CA ARG A 36 55.64 -0.36 13.25
C ARG A 36 56.16 -0.92 14.58
N ASN A 37 55.30 -1.55 15.39
CA ASN A 37 55.60 -1.95 16.76
C ASN A 37 55.54 -3.47 17.04
N ASN A 38 55.08 -4.33 16.10
CA ASN A 38 55.00 -5.78 16.33
C ASN A 38 54.92 -6.65 15.05
N SER A 39 55.17 -7.95 15.22
CA SER A 39 55.32 -8.96 14.15
C SER A 39 54.16 -9.02 13.14
N LEU A 40 54.50 -9.41 11.91
CA LEU A 40 53.65 -9.56 10.72
C LEU A 40 52.34 -10.34 10.99
N ALA A 41 52.33 -11.25 11.97
CA ALA A 41 51.16 -12.00 12.39
C ALA A 41 50.03 -11.11 12.95
N ASN A 42 50.36 -10.09 13.74
CA ASN A 42 49.35 -9.17 14.29
C ASN A 42 48.73 -8.27 13.21
N ALA A 43 49.51 -7.94 12.18
CA ALA A 43 49.02 -7.19 11.03
C ALA A 43 48.01 -8.01 10.20
N ILE A 44 48.27 -9.31 10.02
CA ILE A 44 47.35 -10.22 9.32
C ILE A 44 46.03 -10.38 10.10
N VAL A 45 46.09 -10.56 11.42
CA VAL A 45 44.89 -10.69 12.27
C VAL A 45 44.06 -9.39 12.25
N ALA A 46 44.72 -8.24 12.38
CA ALA A 46 44.05 -6.94 12.31
C ALA A 46 43.37 -6.72 10.93
N PHE A 47 44.04 -7.09 9.84
CA PHE A 47 43.50 -6.98 8.49
C PHE A 47 42.33 -7.93 8.24
N GLY A 48 42.42 -9.19 8.71
CA GLY A 48 41.34 -10.16 8.62
C GLY A 48 40.09 -9.70 9.39
N THR A 49 40.27 -9.09 10.55
CA THR A 49 39.18 -8.51 11.36
C THR A 49 38.50 -7.36 10.62
N LEU A 50 39.28 -6.52 9.93
CA LEU A 50 38.75 -5.41 9.13
C LEU A 50 37.88 -5.89 7.96
N ILE A 51 38.34 -6.90 7.22
CA ILE A 51 37.59 -7.50 6.12
C ILE A 51 36.28 -8.08 6.62
N LEU A 52 36.30 -8.82 7.73
CA LEU A 52 35.11 -9.42 8.32
C LEU A 52 34.08 -8.35 8.73
N ALA A 53 34.55 -7.25 9.33
CA ALA A 53 33.70 -6.13 9.72
C ALA A 53 33.03 -5.45 8.51
N LEU A 54 33.76 -5.28 7.40
CA LEU A 54 33.22 -4.74 6.15
C LEU A 54 32.17 -5.66 5.54
N ILE A 55 32.45 -6.98 5.43
CA ILE A 55 31.49 -7.96 4.90
C ILE A 55 30.22 -7.99 5.74
N THR A 56 30.37 -7.97 7.07
CA THR A 56 29.23 -7.99 8.00
C THR A 56 28.38 -6.74 7.85
N THR A 57 29.01 -5.56 7.77
CA THR A 57 28.32 -4.28 7.61
C THR A 57 27.58 -4.22 6.27
N PHE A 58 28.22 -4.63 5.16
CA PHE A 58 27.56 -4.71 3.85
C PHE A 58 26.40 -5.70 3.85
N SER A 59 26.56 -6.86 4.50
CA SER A 59 25.50 -7.87 4.59
C SER A 59 24.30 -7.36 5.38
N ILE A 60 24.52 -6.64 6.49
CA ILE A 60 23.45 -6.04 7.29
C ILE A 60 22.73 -4.93 6.51
N ILE A 61 23.46 -4.09 5.77
CA ILE A 61 22.85 -3.05 4.94
C ILE A 61 21.98 -3.69 3.84
N ASN A 62 22.51 -4.68 3.12
CA ASN A 62 21.79 -5.38 2.07
C ASN A 62 20.55 -6.12 2.60
N ALA A 63 20.67 -6.78 3.76
CA ALA A 63 19.54 -7.46 4.40
C ALA A 63 18.44 -6.48 4.83
N ASN A 64 18.82 -5.31 5.36
CA ASN A 64 17.87 -4.27 5.74
C ASN A 64 17.17 -3.65 4.53
N ASP A 65 17.90 -3.45 3.42
CA ASP A 65 17.33 -2.93 2.18
C ASP A 65 16.41 -3.96 1.52
N GLN A 66 16.74 -5.25 1.57
CA GLN A 66 15.85 -6.32 1.14
C GLN A 66 14.56 -6.34 1.97
N ALA A 67 14.66 -6.34 3.29
CA ALA A 67 13.50 -6.31 4.18
C ALA A 67 12.64 -5.04 4.02
N ARG A 68 13.22 -3.93 3.54
CA ARG A 68 12.47 -2.72 3.17
C ARG A 68 11.73 -2.88 1.85
N ARG A 69 12.36 -3.49 0.84
CA ARG A 69 11.72 -3.79 -0.45
C ARG A 69 10.56 -4.76 -0.27
N ASP A 70 10.77 -5.85 0.47
CA ASP A 70 9.75 -6.87 0.72
C ASP A 70 8.54 -6.29 1.47
N ARG A 71 8.77 -5.44 2.49
CA ARG A 71 7.68 -4.74 3.19
C ARG A 71 6.91 -3.80 2.27
N ARG A 72 7.61 -3.04 1.43
CA ARG A 72 7.00 -2.12 0.48
C ARG A 72 6.16 -2.87 -0.56
N GLU A 73 6.67 -3.97 -1.08
CA GLU A 73 5.93 -4.80 -2.04
C GLU A 73 4.68 -5.41 -1.40
N ARG A 74 4.79 -5.93 -0.17
CA ARG A 74 3.64 -6.43 0.58
C ARG A 74 2.55 -5.37 0.71
N TRP A 75 2.91 -4.16 1.11
CA TRP A 75 1.94 -3.05 1.22
C TRP A 75 1.27 -2.69 -0.10
N ILE A 76 2.02 -2.69 -1.21
CA ILE A 76 1.44 -2.42 -2.54
C ILE A 76 0.46 -3.51 -2.93
N ASN A 77 0.81 -4.79 -2.70
CA ASN A 77 -0.06 -5.91 -3.01
C ASN A 77 -1.34 -5.89 -2.14
N GLU A 78 -1.23 -5.57 -0.84
CA GLU A 78 -2.38 -5.39 0.05
C GLU A 78 -3.33 -4.30 -0.47
N ILE A 79 -2.79 -3.15 -0.92
CA ILE A 79 -3.61 -2.05 -1.48
C ILE A 79 -4.32 -2.48 -2.77
N ILE A 80 -3.65 -3.23 -3.64
CA ILE A 80 -4.24 -3.75 -4.88
C ILE A 80 -5.34 -4.76 -4.57
N GLU A 81 -5.08 -5.72 -3.69
CA GLU A 81 -6.05 -6.73 -3.27
C GLU A 81 -7.32 -6.07 -2.72
N TRP A 82 -7.17 -4.98 -1.97
CA TRP A 82 -8.30 -4.25 -1.43
C TRP A 82 -9.12 -3.53 -2.49
N ALA A 83 -8.46 -2.88 -3.44
CA ALA A 83 -9.16 -2.27 -4.57
C ALA A 83 -9.90 -3.33 -5.40
N ILE A 84 -9.30 -4.52 -5.58
CA ILE A 84 -9.94 -5.67 -6.23
C ILE A 84 -11.16 -6.14 -5.43
N ASN A 85 -11.07 -6.28 -4.11
CA ASN A 85 -12.20 -6.68 -3.27
C ASN A 85 -13.38 -5.68 -3.37
N ILE A 86 -13.09 -4.37 -3.45
CA ILE A 86 -14.11 -3.33 -3.66
C ILE A 86 -14.75 -3.43 -5.05
N ILE A 87 -14.04 -3.90 -6.08
CA ILE A 87 -14.62 -4.14 -7.41
C ILE A 87 -15.43 -5.44 -7.41
N ASN A 88 -14.91 -6.48 -6.76
CA ASN A 88 -15.43 -7.83 -6.82
C ASN A 88 -16.57 -8.12 -5.85
N TRP A 89 -16.84 -7.27 -4.86
CA TRP A 89 -17.90 -7.43 -3.86
C TRP A 89 -19.25 -7.87 -4.48
N ARG A 90 -19.62 -7.30 -5.63
CA ARG A 90 -20.84 -7.68 -6.38
C ARG A 90 -20.75 -9.05 -7.06
N SER A 91 -19.57 -9.40 -7.57
CA SER A 91 -19.37 -10.61 -8.38
C SER A 91 -19.32 -11.88 -7.54
N GLU A 92 -18.77 -11.79 -6.34
CA GLU A 92 -18.63 -12.91 -5.40
C GLU A 92 -19.96 -13.20 -4.69
N ASN A 93 -20.78 -12.18 -4.48
CA ASN A 93 -22.07 -12.32 -3.81
C ASN A 93 -23.27 -12.26 -4.76
N LYS A 94 -23.14 -12.66 -6.03
CA LYS A 94 -24.25 -12.66 -7.03
C LYS A 94 -25.58 -13.27 -6.55
N SER A 95 -25.56 -14.23 -5.62
CA SER A 95 -26.76 -14.83 -5.02
C SER A 95 -27.48 -13.90 -4.05
N VAL A 96 -26.73 -13.05 -3.33
CA VAL A 96 -27.28 -11.96 -2.52
C VAL A 96 -27.64 -10.83 -3.48
N PHE A 97 -26.71 -10.36 -4.31
CA PHE A 97 -26.76 -9.20 -5.21
C PHE A 97 -27.59 -9.42 -6.50
N ARG A 98 -28.78 -10.02 -6.42
CA ARG A 98 -29.78 -9.84 -7.47
C ARG A 98 -29.94 -8.34 -7.72
N ASP A 99 -30.07 -7.96 -8.99
CA ASP A 99 -30.35 -6.58 -9.39
C ASP A 99 -31.46 -6.06 -8.47
N ILE A 100 -31.19 -5.03 -7.65
CA ILE A 100 -32.13 -4.56 -6.62
C ILE A 100 -33.48 -4.22 -7.25
N THR A 101 -33.45 -3.84 -8.52
CA THR A 101 -34.61 -3.58 -9.39
C THR A 101 -35.47 -4.82 -9.70
N SER A 102 -34.93 -6.03 -9.51
CA SER A 102 -35.60 -7.31 -9.74
C SER A 102 -36.33 -7.87 -8.52
N ILE A 103 -36.09 -7.31 -7.32
CA ILE A 103 -36.71 -7.74 -6.07
C ILE A 103 -38.05 -7.00 -5.92
N LYS A 104 -39.16 -7.74 -5.92
CA LYS A 104 -40.52 -7.14 -5.91
C LYS A 104 -41.09 -6.89 -4.52
N SER A 105 -40.59 -7.59 -3.49
CA SER A 105 -41.06 -7.42 -2.12
C SER A 105 -40.28 -6.28 -1.43
N PRO A 106 -40.97 -5.26 -0.87
CA PRO A 106 -40.32 -4.20 -0.10
C PRO A 106 -39.48 -4.73 1.08
N GLU A 107 -39.93 -5.82 1.71
CA GLU A 107 -39.23 -6.45 2.83
C GLU A 107 -37.92 -7.13 2.39
N GLU A 108 -37.96 -7.85 1.26
CA GLU A 108 -36.75 -8.44 0.67
C GLU A 108 -35.78 -7.36 0.19
N GLN A 109 -36.28 -6.28 -0.43
CA GLN A 109 -35.45 -5.14 -0.81
C GLN A 109 -34.76 -4.51 0.41
N ARG A 110 -35.46 -4.41 1.55
CA ARG A 110 -34.91 -3.85 2.78
C ARG A 110 -33.79 -4.72 3.36
N LEU A 111 -34.04 -6.03 3.51
CA LEU A 111 -33.05 -6.99 4.00
C LEU A 111 -31.78 -7.00 3.12
N HIS A 112 -31.98 -6.96 1.81
CA HIS A 112 -30.91 -6.95 0.82
C HIS A 112 -30.06 -5.67 0.87
N LYS A 113 -30.71 -4.50 0.89
CA LYS A 113 -30.03 -3.19 1.03
C LYS A 113 -29.27 -3.07 2.35
N TYR A 114 -29.82 -3.60 3.44
CA TYR A 114 -29.14 -3.64 4.73
C TYR A 114 -27.88 -4.51 4.68
N ALA A 115 -27.97 -5.71 4.10
CA ALA A 115 -26.81 -6.60 3.91
C ALA A 115 -25.71 -5.92 3.08
N HIS A 116 -26.07 -5.22 2.00
CA HIS A 116 -25.12 -4.44 1.19
C HIS A 116 -24.37 -3.38 2.01
N ILE A 117 -25.09 -2.61 2.83
CA ILE A 117 -24.50 -1.57 3.67
C ILE A 117 -23.53 -2.19 4.68
N VAL A 118 -23.92 -3.30 5.32
CA VAL A 118 -23.06 -4.00 6.29
C VAL A 118 -21.78 -4.48 5.63
N GLU A 119 -21.86 -5.14 4.48
CA GLU A 119 -20.70 -5.69 3.77
C GLU A 119 -19.73 -4.59 3.27
N LEU A 120 -20.26 -3.47 2.75
CA LEU A 120 -19.44 -2.31 2.38
C LEU A 120 -18.78 -1.67 3.59
N LYS A 121 -19.49 -1.56 4.71
CA LYS A 121 -18.94 -1.05 5.97
C LYS A 121 -17.86 -1.97 6.51
N GLU A 122 -18.04 -3.29 6.43
CA GLU A 122 -17.02 -4.27 6.81
C GLU A 122 -15.79 -4.21 5.90
N THR A 123 -16.00 -4.04 4.59
CA THR A 123 -14.92 -3.84 3.61
C THR A 123 -14.14 -2.55 3.91
N LEU A 124 -14.85 -1.44 4.19
CA LEU A 124 -14.25 -0.18 4.65
C LEU A 124 -13.59 -0.30 6.03
N ALA A 125 -14.13 -1.10 6.94
CA ALA A 125 -13.54 -1.34 8.26
C ALA A 125 -12.31 -2.26 8.16
N GLY A 126 -12.30 -3.21 7.22
CA GLY A 126 -11.08 -3.87 6.77
C GLY A 126 -10.09 -2.82 6.27
N MET A 127 -10.60 -1.84 5.51
CA MET A 127 -9.80 -0.77 4.93
C MET A 127 -9.17 0.18 5.96
N ARG A 128 -9.92 0.51 7.03
CA ARG A 128 -9.59 1.55 8.02
C ARG A 128 -9.19 1.03 9.40
N GLY A 129 -9.71 -0.12 9.80
CA GLY A 129 -9.83 -0.57 11.20
C GLY A 129 -8.88 -1.70 11.61
N ARG A 130 -8.47 -2.59 10.69
CA ARG A 130 -7.25 -3.40 10.91
C ARG A 130 -5.98 -2.60 10.62
N ASN A 131 -6.14 -1.47 9.94
CA ASN A 131 -5.07 -0.63 9.44
C ASN A 131 -5.52 0.84 9.44
N GLN A 132 -5.24 1.59 10.52
CA GLN A 132 -5.09 3.07 10.45
C GLN A 132 -3.88 3.49 9.55
N TYR A 133 -3.56 2.64 8.58
CA TYR A 133 -2.28 2.41 7.95
C TYR A 133 -2.39 2.62 6.45
N ALA A 134 -3.51 2.35 5.77
CA ALA A 134 -3.55 2.49 4.30
C ALA A 134 -3.24 3.93 3.85
N GLU A 135 -3.90 4.92 4.44
CA GLU A 135 -3.63 6.33 4.17
C GLU A 135 -2.19 6.74 4.58
N ARG A 136 -1.71 6.28 5.74
CA ARG A 136 -0.35 6.56 6.25
C ARG A 136 0.77 5.82 5.51
N ILE A 137 0.49 4.65 4.95
CA ILE A 137 1.40 3.83 4.15
C ILE A 137 1.47 4.41 2.75
N THR A 138 0.34 4.76 2.16
CA THR A 138 0.29 5.36 0.83
C THR A 138 1.07 6.69 0.78
N LEU A 139 0.99 7.51 1.83
CA LEU A 139 1.87 8.69 2.02
C LEU A 139 3.37 8.36 1.94
N LYS A 140 3.78 7.17 2.40
CA LYS A 140 5.18 6.70 2.33
C LYS A 140 5.54 6.07 0.99
N LEU A 141 4.55 5.70 0.17
CA LEU A 141 4.74 5.03 -1.12
C LEU A 141 4.75 6.02 -2.29
N SER A 142 3.71 6.83 -2.43
CA SER A 142 3.65 7.97 -3.36
C SER A 142 2.48 8.90 -3.03
N ALA A 143 2.63 10.19 -3.36
CA ALA A 143 1.54 11.16 -3.24
C ALA A 143 0.36 10.82 -4.17
N SER A 144 0.62 10.28 -5.36
CA SER A 144 -0.44 9.93 -6.33
C SER A 144 -1.31 8.78 -5.85
N LEU A 145 -0.70 7.73 -5.28
CA LEU A 145 -1.41 6.60 -4.70
C LEU A 145 -2.20 7.03 -3.46
N HIS A 146 -1.64 7.90 -2.63
CA HIS A 146 -2.35 8.44 -1.48
C HIS A 146 -3.64 9.16 -1.88
N VAL A 147 -3.57 10.07 -2.86
CA VAL A 147 -4.75 10.79 -3.39
C VAL A 147 -5.76 9.82 -4.00
N ALA A 148 -5.31 8.78 -4.71
CA ALA A 148 -6.22 7.77 -5.29
C ALA A 148 -6.98 7.00 -4.19
N VAL A 149 -6.28 6.56 -3.15
CA VAL A 149 -6.86 5.83 -2.01
C VAL A 149 -7.82 6.71 -1.21
N GLU A 150 -7.47 7.96 -0.96
CA GLU A 150 -8.35 8.92 -0.27
C GLU A 150 -9.67 9.13 -1.05
N LYS A 151 -9.59 9.31 -2.37
CA LYS A 151 -10.78 9.46 -3.21
C LYS A 151 -11.63 8.19 -3.23
N LEU A 152 -11.02 7.02 -3.28
CA LEU A 152 -11.74 5.74 -3.21
C LEU A 152 -12.50 5.62 -1.88
N ILE A 153 -11.82 5.86 -0.76
CA ILE A 153 -12.44 5.83 0.58
C ILE A 153 -13.66 6.74 0.61
N LYS A 154 -13.50 8.00 0.18
CA LYS A 154 -14.57 8.98 0.17
C LYS A 154 -15.74 8.55 -0.74
N GLY A 155 -15.44 8.03 -1.93
CA GLY A 155 -16.46 7.54 -2.85
C GLY A 155 -17.29 6.38 -2.28
N VAL A 156 -16.65 5.44 -1.57
CA VAL A 156 -17.36 4.33 -0.91
C VAL A 156 -18.22 4.84 0.25
N GLU A 157 -17.74 5.82 1.03
CA GLU A 157 -18.56 6.45 2.09
C GLU A 157 -19.79 7.16 1.53
N GLU A 158 -19.61 7.93 0.45
CA GLU A 158 -20.72 8.62 -0.24
C GLU A 158 -21.75 7.60 -0.77
N TYR A 159 -21.28 6.46 -1.28
CA TYR A 159 -22.15 5.39 -1.74
C TYR A 159 -22.94 4.72 -0.60
N ILE A 160 -22.28 4.43 0.52
CA ILE A 160 -22.95 3.89 1.73
C ILE A 160 -24.02 4.86 2.22
N LEU A 161 -23.70 6.15 2.34
CA LEU A 161 -24.64 7.18 2.80
C LEU A 161 -25.87 7.27 1.89
N MET A 162 -25.68 7.13 0.57
CA MET A 162 -26.77 7.08 -0.40
C MET A 162 -27.66 5.86 -0.19
N LEU A 163 -27.09 4.67 0.03
CA LEU A 163 -27.84 3.44 0.32
C LEU A 163 -28.63 3.57 1.63
N GLU A 164 -28.04 4.15 2.69
CA GLU A 164 -28.71 4.41 3.96
C GLU A 164 -29.89 5.38 3.80
N THR A 165 -29.71 6.44 3.01
CA THR A 165 -30.77 7.41 2.70
C THR A 165 -31.92 6.75 1.96
N TRP A 166 -31.62 5.86 1.01
CA TRP A 166 -32.63 5.09 0.29
C TRP A 166 -33.38 4.14 1.23
N LEU A 167 -32.68 3.45 2.12
CA LEU A 167 -33.27 2.54 3.11
C LEU A 167 -34.22 3.28 4.07
N TYR A 168 -33.80 4.45 4.56
CA TYR A 168 -34.65 5.33 5.37
C TYR A 168 -35.91 5.79 4.63
N ALA A 169 -35.81 6.17 3.35
CA ALA A 169 -36.96 6.60 2.56
C ALA A 169 -38.02 5.48 2.38
N ILE A 170 -37.57 4.22 2.33
CA ILE A 170 -38.44 3.04 2.29
C ILE A 170 -39.12 2.83 3.65
N ASP A 171 -38.34 2.85 4.74
CA ASP A 171 -38.87 2.63 6.10
C ASP A 171 -39.86 3.74 6.51
N ALA A 172 -39.65 4.98 6.06
CA ALA A 172 -40.56 6.09 6.28
C ALA A 172 -41.82 6.05 5.39
N ASN A 173 -41.95 5.04 4.51
CA ASN A 173 -43.05 4.87 3.55
C ASN A 173 -43.25 6.10 2.64
N ILE A 174 -42.18 6.87 2.40
CA ILE A 174 -42.13 8.01 1.48
C ILE A 174 -42.12 7.50 0.02
N ALA A 175 -41.96 6.18 -0.17
CA ALA A 175 -41.68 5.52 -1.42
C ALA A 175 -42.93 5.15 -2.21
N GLN A 176 -43.43 6.06 -3.05
CA GLN A 176 -44.07 5.65 -4.31
C GLN A 176 -43.69 6.52 -5.53
N ALA A 177 -42.86 7.56 -5.38
CA ALA A 177 -42.51 8.44 -6.49
C ALA A 177 -41.08 8.34 -7.04
N ASP A 178 -40.09 7.74 -6.34
CA ASP A 178 -38.68 7.94 -6.74
C ASP A 178 -37.74 6.72 -6.66
N ASP A 179 -38.25 5.50 -6.52
CA ASP A 179 -37.42 4.27 -6.42
C ASP A 179 -36.50 4.07 -7.65
N LYS A 180 -36.97 4.50 -8.84
CA LYS A 180 -36.17 4.53 -10.08
C LYS A 180 -35.00 5.52 -10.03
N SER A 181 -35.18 6.68 -9.40
CA SER A 181 -34.15 7.71 -9.24
C SER A 181 -33.08 7.26 -8.25
N TYR A 182 -33.49 6.67 -7.12
CA TYR A 182 -32.54 6.07 -6.18
C TYR A 182 -31.75 4.92 -6.82
N ALA A 183 -32.40 4.02 -7.57
CA ALA A 183 -31.71 2.95 -8.29
C ALA A 183 -30.72 3.49 -9.33
N SER A 184 -31.10 4.53 -10.09
CA SER A 184 -30.20 5.17 -11.05
C SER A 184 -28.99 5.83 -10.37
N ARG A 185 -29.21 6.53 -9.25
CA ARG A 185 -28.14 7.15 -8.46
C ARG A 185 -27.22 6.11 -7.85
N ALA A 186 -27.77 5.00 -7.35
CA ALA A 186 -27.00 3.89 -6.82
C ALA A 186 -26.08 3.26 -7.88
N ASN A 187 -26.61 2.99 -9.07
CA ASN A 187 -25.82 2.46 -10.18
C ASN A 187 -24.72 3.43 -10.64
N ALA A 188 -25.00 4.74 -10.63
CA ALA A 188 -24.01 5.76 -10.99
C ALA A 188 -22.89 5.86 -9.94
N SER A 189 -23.23 5.92 -8.66
CA SER A 189 -22.26 5.93 -7.56
C SER A 189 -21.44 4.64 -7.49
N GLU A 190 -22.06 3.49 -7.77
CA GLU A 190 -21.35 2.20 -7.86
C GLU A 190 -20.28 2.22 -8.97
N ARG A 191 -20.64 2.67 -10.19
CA ARG A 191 -19.68 2.81 -11.29
C ARG A 191 -18.53 3.73 -10.92
N GLN A 192 -18.83 4.86 -10.26
CA GLN A 192 -17.82 5.80 -9.80
C GLN A 192 -16.87 5.16 -8.78
N VAL A 193 -17.37 4.33 -7.86
CA VAL A 193 -16.53 3.57 -6.91
C VAL A 193 -15.62 2.59 -7.67
N GLY A 194 -16.14 1.90 -8.69
CA GLY A 194 -15.34 1.02 -9.56
C GLY A 194 -14.20 1.78 -10.25
N GLU A 195 -14.49 2.91 -10.89
CA GLU A 195 -13.47 3.76 -11.53
C GLU A 195 -12.43 4.33 -10.56
N LEU A 196 -12.81 4.55 -9.30
CA LEU A 196 -11.89 4.97 -8.24
C LEU A 196 -10.98 3.82 -7.80
N ALA A 197 -11.51 2.60 -7.72
CA ALA A 197 -10.74 1.41 -7.40
C ALA A 197 -9.73 1.07 -8.51
N ASP A 198 -10.14 1.15 -9.78
CA ASP A 198 -9.24 0.98 -10.93
C ASP A 198 -8.06 1.97 -10.89
N ARG A 199 -8.32 3.23 -10.53
CA ARG A 199 -7.27 4.25 -10.36
C ARG A 199 -6.28 3.91 -9.24
N VAL A 200 -6.74 3.31 -8.14
CA VAL A 200 -5.85 2.84 -7.07
C VAL A 200 -4.94 1.71 -7.59
N ILE A 201 -5.49 0.76 -8.34
CA ILE A 201 -4.74 -0.35 -8.95
C ILE A 201 -3.69 0.20 -9.93
N GLU A 202 -4.07 1.13 -10.79
CA GLU A 202 -3.18 1.74 -11.78
C GLU A 202 -2.00 2.47 -11.10
N GLU A 203 -2.27 3.30 -10.10
CA GLU A 203 -1.23 4.02 -9.37
C GLU A 203 -0.32 3.09 -8.58
N ALA A 204 -0.87 2.03 -7.98
CA ALA A 204 -0.09 1.01 -7.29
C ALA A 204 0.82 0.23 -8.27
N ALA A 205 0.31 -0.11 -9.46
CA ALA A 205 1.07 -0.79 -10.51
C ALA A 205 2.23 0.07 -11.04
N LYS A 206 2.03 1.39 -11.24
CA LYS A 206 3.10 2.34 -11.62
C LYS A 206 4.27 2.35 -10.65
N ILE A 207 3.99 2.20 -9.35
CA ILE A 207 5.02 2.15 -8.31
C ILE A 207 5.80 0.83 -8.37
N LYS A 208 5.14 -0.27 -8.73
CA LYS A 208 5.76 -1.59 -8.90
C LYS A 208 6.69 -1.61 -10.12
N THR A 209 6.25 -1.05 -11.26
CA THR A 209 7.02 -1.03 -12.51
C THR A 209 8.21 -0.06 -12.48
N ARG A 210 8.11 1.08 -11.78
CA ARG A 210 9.23 2.03 -11.60
C ARG A 210 10.45 1.48 -10.87
N ASN A 211 10.37 0.33 -10.19
CA ASN A 211 11.52 -0.29 -9.52
C ASN A 211 12.27 -1.32 -10.38
N ILE A 212 11.82 -1.58 -11.61
CA ILE A 212 12.38 -2.61 -12.51
C ILE A 212 13.34 -1.98 -13.55
N GLY A 213 13.34 -0.65 -13.73
CA GLY A 213 14.26 0.09 -14.61
C GLY A 213 15.25 0.95 -13.86
#